data_AF-A0A344TIW3-F1
#
_entry.id   AF-A0A344TIW3-F1
#
_cell.length_a   1.000
_cell.length_b   1.000
_cell.length_c   1.000
_cell.angle_alpha   90.00
_cell.angle_beta   90.00
_cell.angle_gamma   90.00
#
_symmetry.space_group_name_H-M   'P 1'
#
loop_
_entity.id
_entity.type
_entity.pdbx_description
1 polymer ?
#
loop_
_entity_poly.entity_id
_entity_poly.type
_entity_poly.pdbx_seq_one_letter_code
_entity_poly.pdbx_strand_id
1 'polypeptide(L)'
;MTTKKKCAVCGKRFEAKRSDTLYCSAQCKQHAHYKRSATKETDTPQEVFYMDEYNEVEKVQKEMELITYCFLRRNLNADATVEEILRYIQSVWDYGQLWENFWETKPFIEYRNRFLNGEVKIFSKRPQPQ
;
A
#
# COMPACT_ATOMS: atom_id res chain seq x y z
N MET A 1 41.54 -17.39 5.76
CA MET A 1 41.80 -16.36 6.80
C MET A 1 40.47 -15.79 7.24
N THR A 2 40.14 -15.85 8.53
CA THR A 2 38.94 -15.20 9.10
C THR A 2 39.30 -13.79 9.55
N THR A 3 38.39 -12.83 9.37
CA THR A 3 38.58 -11.43 9.77
C THR A 3 37.57 -11.04 10.83
N LYS A 4 38.01 -10.38 11.90
CA LYS A 4 37.11 -9.84 12.94
C LYS A 4 36.38 -8.61 12.42
N LYS A 5 35.05 -8.64 12.46
CA LYS A 5 34.17 -7.57 11.97
C LYS A 5 33.12 -7.19 12.99
N LYS A 6 32.53 -5.99 12.83
CA LYS A 6 31.39 -5.52 13.61
C LYS A 6 30.10 -5.79 12.84
N CYS A 7 29.10 -6.39 13.49
CA CYS A 7 27.79 -6.62 12.88
C CYS A 7 27.06 -5.29 12.64
N ALA A 8 26.54 -5.10 11.43
CA ALA A 8 25.79 -3.90 11.05
C ALA A 8 24.43 -3.75 11.77
N VAL A 9 23.90 -4.82 12.37
CA VAL A 9 22.60 -4.79 13.09
C VAL A 9 22.79 -4.61 14.59
N CYS A 10 23.57 -5.48 15.22
CA CYS A 10 23.67 -5.53 16.69
C CYS A 10 24.98 -4.97 17.25
N GLY A 11 25.91 -4.54 16.39
CA GLY A 11 27.20 -3.97 16.81
C GLY A 11 28.19 -4.95 17.45
N LYS A 12 27.85 -6.23 17.60
CA LYS A 12 28.75 -7.26 18.16
C LYS A 12 29.91 -7.56 17.22
N ARG A 13 31.09 -7.82 17.80
CA ARG A 13 32.26 -8.32 17.06
C ARG A 13 32.11 -9.81 16.77
N PHE A 14 32.40 -10.23 15.53
CA PHE A 14 32.30 -11.63 15.10
C PHE A 14 33.40 -11.99 14.09
N GLU A 15 33.67 -13.28 13.94
CA GLU A 15 34.62 -13.78 12.93
C GLU A 15 33.92 -14.03 11.61
N ALA A 16 34.28 -13.26 10.60
CA ALA A 16 33.75 -13.41 9.26
C ALA A 16 34.63 -14.37 8.44
N LYS A 17 33.98 -15.36 7.80
CA LYS A 17 34.64 -16.27 6.85
C LYS A 17 34.91 -15.60 5.49
N ARG A 18 34.12 -14.58 5.14
CA ARG A 18 34.26 -13.79 3.90
C ARG A 18 34.40 -12.31 4.22
N SER A 19 35.14 -11.61 3.36
CA SER A 19 35.39 -10.16 3.47
C SER A 19 34.15 -9.30 3.22
N ASP A 20 33.05 -9.86 2.70
CA ASP A 20 31.79 -9.16 2.42
C ASP A 20 30.71 -9.43 3.49
N THR A 21 30.98 -10.27 4.49
CA THR A 21 29.97 -10.60 5.50
C THR A 21 29.71 -9.40 6.41
N LEU A 22 28.44 -8.98 6.50
CA LEU A 22 27.98 -7.80 7.25
C LEU A 22 27.32 -8.13 8.60
N TYR A 23 26.88 -9.38 8.77
CA TYR A 23 26.03 -9.80 9.89
C TYR A 23 26.66 -10.97 10.64
N CYS A 24 26.56 -10.94 11.97
CA CYS A 24 27.13 -12.00 12.82
C CYS A 24 26.28 -13.30 12.83
N SER A 25 25.03 -13.25 12.38
CA SER A 25 24.11 -14.39 12.39
C SER A 25 23.01 -14.24 11.32
N ALA A 26 22.35 -15.36 11.01
CA ALA A 26 21.16 -15.38 10.16
C ALA A 26 20.04 -14.48 10.73
N GLN A 27 19.88 -14.44 12.05
CA GLN A 27 18.91 -13.58 12.72
C GLN A 27 19.18 -12.09 12.44
N CYS A 28 20.44 -11.64 12.51
CA CYS A 28 20.80 -10.26 12.18
C CYS A 28 20.59 -9.96 10.69
N LYS A 29 20.86 -10.91 9.80
CA LYS A 29 20.56 -10.78 8.37
C LYS A 29 19.05 -10.61 8.13
N GLN A 30 18.23 -11.43 8.80
CA GLN A 30 16.78 -11.37 8.70
C GLN A 30 16.24 -10.05 9.28
N HIS A 31 16.75 -9.60 10.42
CA HIS A 31 16.39 -8.31 11.00
C HIS A 31 16.73 -7.14 10.08
N ALA A 32 17.90 -7.17 9.40
CA ALA A 32 18.25 -6.18 8.38
C ALA A 32 17.35 -6.25 7.14
N HIS A 33 16.85 -7.44 6.78
CA HIS A 33 15.86 -7.60 5.72
C HIS A 33 14.51 -6.98 6.14
N TYR A 34 14.02 -7.32 7.33
CA TYR A 34 12.78 -6.77 7.86
C TYR A 34 12.81 -5.25 8.03
N LYS A 35 13.93 -4.68 8.51
CA LYS A 35 14.09 -3.22 8.55
C LYS A 35 14.02 -2.59 7.16
N ARG A 36 14.66 -3.20 6.15
CA ARG A 36 14.61 -2.69 4.76
C ARG A 36 13.23 -2.81 4.14
N SER A 37 12.47 -3.86 4.46
CA SER A 37 11.08 -4.01 4.03
C SER A 37 10.11 -3.16 4.83
N ALA A 38 10.44 -2.75 6.06
CA ALA A 38 9.65 -1.83 6.88
C ALA A 38 9.90 -0.35 6.54
N THR A 39 11.06 -0.04 5.94
CA THR A 39 11.39 1.29 5.38
C THR A 39 11.04 1.42 3.91
N LYS A 40 10.60 0.35 3.24
CA LYS A 40 9.52 0.58 2.29
C LYS A 40 8.39 0.98 3.22
N GLU A 41 8.14 2.28 3.35
CA GLU A 41 6.84 2.77 3.79
C GLU A 41 5.84 1.86 3.09
N THR A 42 5.30 0.89 3.81
CA THR A 42 4.11 0.23 3.35
C THR A 42 3.14 1.38 3.29
N ASP A 43 2.87 1.84 2.06
CA ASP A 43 1.70 2.62 1.69
C ASP A 43 0.65 2.32 2.73
N THR A 44 0.51 3.21 3.71
CA THR A 44 -0.64 3.10 4.58
C THR A 44 -1.77 3.37 3.61
N PRO A 45 -2.69 2.41 3.35
CA PRO A 45 -3.74 2.62 2.38
C PRO A 45 -4.33 3.98 2.67
N GLN A 46 -4.30 4.88 1.68
CA GLN A 46 -4.68 6.25 1.97
C GLN A 46 -6.18 6.25 2.22
N GLU A 47 -6.58 6.42 3.48
CA GLU A 47 -7.98 6.45 3.89
C GLU A 47 -8.50 7.89 3.99
N VAL A 48 -8.06 8.72 3.05
CA VAL A 48 -8.53 10.09 2.89
C VAL A 48 -9.05 10.19 1.47
N PHE A 49 -10.37 10.23 1.35
CA PHE A 49 -11.06 10.30 0.07
C PHE A 49 -11.78 11.65 -0.05
N TYR A 50 -12.04 12.07 -1.28
CA TYR A 50 -12.72 13.32 -1.55
C TYR A 50 -13.92 13.11 -2.48
N MET A 51 -15.04 13.75 -2.16
CA MET A 51 -16.28 13.60 -2.91
C MET A 51 -16.19 14.26 -4.29
N ASP A 52 -15.45 15.37 -4.43
CA ASP A 52 -15.20 16.00 -5.72
C ASP A 52 -14.41 15.08 -6.68
N GLU A 53 -13.36 14.42 -6.17
CA GLU A 53 -12.59 13.41 -6.91
C GLU A 53 -13.47 12.23 -7.35
N TYR A 54 -14.30 11.69 -6.44
CA TYR A 54 -15.27 10.64 -6.78
C TYR A 54 -16.24 11.10 -7.88
N ASN A 55 -16.79 12.31 -7.78
CA ASN A 55 -17.72 12.84 -8.76
C ASN A 55 -17.08 12.97 -10.16
N GLU A 56 -15.80 13.33 -10.25
CA GLU A 56 -15.09 13.36 -11.54
C GLU A 56 -14.89 11.96 -12.13
N VAL A 57 -14.58 10.97 -11.28
CA VAL A 57 -14.46 9.57 -11.69
C VAL A 57 -15.81 9.00 -12.15
N GLU A 58 -16.88 9.27 -11.41
CA GLU A 58 -18.25 8.80 -11.69
C GLU A 58 -18.78 9.32 -13.03
N LYS A 59 -18.38 10.53 -13.46
CA LYS A 59 -18.73 11.07 -14.79
C LYS A 59 -18.23 10.19 -15.93
N VAL A 60 -17.09 9.52 -15.73
CA VAL A 60 -16.45 8.67 -16.74
C VAL A 60 -16.86 7.21 -16.54
N GLN A 61 -16.67 6.68 -15.33
CA GLN A 61 -17.03 5.31 -14.96
C GLN A 61 -18.38 5.30 -14.27
N LYS A 62 -19.44 5.29 -15.07
CA LYS A 62 -20.82 5.26 -14.59
C LYS A 62 -21.08 4.01 -13.74
N GLU A 63 -21.99 4.12 -12.79
CA GLU A 63 -22.48 3.02 -11.93
C GLU A 63 -21.46 2.46 -10.92
N MET A 64 -20.29 3.09 -10.77
CA MET A 64 -19.36 2.73 -9.70
C MET A 64 -19.88 3.22 -8.35
N GLU A 65 -20.14 2.29 -7.42
CA GLU A 65 -20.46 2.67 -6.04
C GLU A 65 -19.27 3.35 -5.33
N LEU A 66 -19.56 4.36 -4.49
CA LEU A 66 -18.55 5.08 -3.70
C LEU A 66 -17.66 4.17 -2.85
N ILE A 67 -18.22 3.09 -2.28
CA ILE A 67 -17.46 2.14 -1.47
C ILE A 67 -16.39 1.40 -2.29
N THR A 68 -16.75 1.04 -3.52
CA THR A 68 -15.88 0.37 -4.50
C THR A 68 -14.78 1.30 -4.95
N TYR A 69 -15.17 2.53 -5.28
CA TYR A 69 -14.24 3.60 -5.59
C TYR A 69 -13.19 3.75 -4.50
N CYS A 70 -13.61 3.97 -3.24
CA CYS A 70 -12.68 4.18 -2.14
C CYS A 70 -11.80 2.93 -1.89
N PHE A 71 -12.37 1.73 -1.99
CA PHE A 71 -11.59 0.50 -1.85
C PHE A 71 -10.47 0.39 -2.88
N LEU A 72 -10.73 0.73 -4.14
CA LEU A 72 -9.73 0.65 -5.20
C LEU A 72 -8.74 1.80 -5.09
N ARG A 73 -9.24 3.02 -4.87
CA ARG A 73 -8.45 4.26 -4.74
C ARG A 73 -7.39 4.18 -3.63
N ARG A 74 -7.62 3.43 -2.56
CA ARG A 74 -6.67 3.27 -1.45
C ARG A 74 -5.35 2.60 -1.85
N ASN A 75 -5.32 1.92 -3.00
CA ASN A 75 -4.13 1.26 -3.54
C ASN A 75 -3.26 2.20 -4.40
N LEU A 76 -3.65 3.47 -4.51
CA LEU A 76 -2.94 4.49 -5.27
C LEU A 76 -2.38 5.56 -4.34
N ASN A 77 -1.34 6.27 -4.81
CA ASN A 77 -0.70 7.35 -4.07
C ASN A 77 -1.68 8.49 -3.74
N ALA A 78 -1.30 9.28 -2.73
CA ALA A 78 -2.12 10.40 -2.26
C ALA A 78 -2.37 11.52 -3.28
N ASP A 79 -1.38 11.73 -4.13
CA ASP A 79 -1.34 12.71 -5.19
C ASP A 79 -1.88 12.19 -6.53
N ALA A 80 -2.36 10.93 -6.59
CA ALA A 80 -2.89 10.35 -7.82
C ALA A 80 -3.94 11.27 -8.46
N THR A 81 -3.78 11.46 -9.77
CA THR A 81 -4.68 12.21 -10.65
C THR A 81 -5.92 11.40 -10.99
N VAL A 82 -6.99 12.06 -11.42
CA VAL A 82 -8.22 11.38 -11.88
C VAL A 82 -7.92 10.42 -13.03
N GLU A 83 -7.02 10.79 -13.93
CA GLU A 83 -6.60 9.96 -15.08
C GLU A 83 -5.84 8.70 -14.65
N GLU A 84 -5.02 8.78 -13.60
CA GLU A 84 -4.32 7.61 -13.05
C GLU A 84 -5.29 6.68 -12.31
N ILE A 85 -6.23 7.26 -11.58
CA ILE A 85 -7.29 6.52 -10.89
C ILE A 85 -8.15 5.75 -11.88
N LEU A 86 -8.61 6.42 -12.95
CA LEU A 86 -9.39 5.78 -14.02
C LEU A 86 -8.61 4.68 -14.73
N ARG A 87 -7.31 4.89 -15.03
CA ARG A 87 -6.46 3.86 -15.64
C ARG A 87 -6.31 2.64 -14.74
N TYR A 88 -6.12 2.86 -13.44
CA TYR A 88 -6.04 1.76 -12.47
C TYR A 88 -7.35 0.98 -12.38
N ILE A 89 -8.46 1.70 -12.20
CA ILE A 89 -9.82 1.15 -12.21
C ILE A 89 -10.02 0.30 -13.48
N GLN A 90 -9.80 0.85 -14.66
CA GLN A 90 -9.96 0.12 -15.92
C GLN A 90 -9.11 -1.16 -15.95
N SER A 91 -7.85 -1.09 -15.50
CA SER A 91 -6.99 -2.27 -15.44
C SER A 91 -7.53 -3.37 -14.53
N VAL A 92 -8.20 -3.02 -13.42
CA VAL A 92 -8.82 -3.99 -12.52
C VAL A 92 -10.03 -4.66 -13.18
N TRP A 93 -10.81 -3.89 -13.96
CA TRP A 93 -11.94 -4.43 -14.73
C TRP A 93 -11.50 -5.32 -15.89
N ASP A 94 -10.45 -4.93 -16.62
CA ASP A 94 -9.94 -5.68 -17.77
C ASP A 94 -9.34 -7.04 -17.36
N TYR A 95 -8.96 -7.20 -16.09
CA TYR A 95 -8.48 -8.46 -15.53
C TYR A 95 -9.59 -9.50 -15.26
N GLY A 96 -10.79 -9.34 -15.85
CA GLY A 96 -11.72 -10.36 -16.40
C GLY A 96 -12.29 -11.47 -15.49
N GLN A 97 -11.57 -11.91 -14.46
CA GLN A 97 -11.96 -12.97 -13.52
C GLN A 97 -11.96 -12.52 -12.06
N LEU A 98 -11.25 -11.44 -11.73
CA LEU A 98 -11.23 -10.92 -10.35
C LEU A 98 -12.55 -10.24 -9.97
N TRP A 99 -13.26 -9.64 -10.94
CA TRP A 99 -14.44 -8.83 -10.69
C TRP A 99 -15.65 -9.62 -10.17
N GLU A 100 -15.89 -10.83 -10.68
CA GLU A 100 -17.10 -11.60 -10.34
C GLU A 100 -17.16 -11.98 -8.86
N ASN A 101 -16.02 -12.17 -8.19
CA ASN A 101 -15.95 -12.58 -6.78
C ASN A 101 -15.27 -11.54 -5.89
N PHE A 102 -14.97 -10.35 -6.44
CA PHE A 102 -14.23 -9.31 -5.74
C PHE A 102 -14.90 -8.91 -4.40
N TRP A 103 -16.22 -8.82 -4.41
CA TRP A 103 -17.07 -8.46 -3.27
C TRP A 103 -17.04 -9.47 -2.12
N GLU A 104 -16.65 -10.71 -2.42
CA GLU A 104 -16.57 -11.81 -1.46
C GLU A 104 -15.17 -11.96 -0.86
N THR A 105 -14.20 -11.20 -1.36
CA THR A 105 -12.85 -11.25 -0.83
C THR A 105 -12.82 -10.72 0.60
N LYS A 106 -12.11 -11.42 1.49
CA LYS A 106 -11.92 -11.00 2.88
C LYS A 106 -11.45 -9.52 3.01
N PRO A 107 -10.51 -9.03 2.19
CA PRO A 107 -10.11 -7.62 2.23
C PRO A 107 -11.26 -6.65 1.94
N PHE A 108 -12.13 -6.96 0.97
CA PHE A 108 -13.27 -6.12 0.64
C PHE A 108 -14.33 -6.17 1.75
N ILE A 109 -14.64 -7.35 2.28
CA ILE A 109 -15.60 -7.51 3.39
C ILE A 109 -15.15 -6.72 4.62
N GLU A 110 -13.89 -6.84 5.03
CA GLU A 110 -13.34 -6.10 6.17
C GLU A 110 -13.41 -4.59 5.92
N TYR A 111 -13.04 -4.14 4.72
CA TYR A 111 -13.15 -2.73 4.36
C TYR A 111 -14.59 -2.23 4.35
N ARG A 112 -15.52 -3.02 3.80
CA ARG A 112 -16.94 -2.68 3.74
C ARG A 112 -17.53 -2.46 5.12
N ASN A 113 -17.21 -3.33 6.07
CA ASN A 113 -17.68 -3.17 7.44
C ASN A 113 -17.16 -1.86 8.06
N ARG A 114 -15.88 -1.54 7.87
CA ARG A 114 -15.28 -0.28 8.35
C ARG A 114 -15.92 0.95 7.69
N PHE A 115 -16.16 0.89 6.38
CA PHE A 115 -16.84 1.94 5.64
C PHE A 115 -18.25 2.20 6.18
N LEU A 116 -19.04 1.13 6.36
CA LEU A 116 -20.41 1.22 6.89
C LEU A 116 -20.46 1.67 8.36
N ASN A 117 -19.40 1.38 9.14
CA ASN A 117 -19.25 1.87 10.50
C ASN A 117 -18.76 3.32 10.60
N GLY A 118 -18.52 4.00 9.47
CA GLY A 118 -18.06 5.39 9.44
C GLY A 118 -16.58 5.57 9.82
N GLU A 119 -15.78 4.50 9.81
CA GLU A 119 -14.34 4.57 10.08
C GLU A 119 -13.55 5.15 8.91
N VAL A 120 -14.12 5.10 7.71
CA VAL A 120 -13.53 5.65 6.49
C VAL A 120 -13.95 7.12 6.33
N LYS A 121 -12.98 8.02 6.24
CA LYS A 121 -13.24 9.46 6.12
C LYS A 121 -13.32 9.91 4.67
N ILE A 122 -14.42 10.54 4.33
CA ILE A 122 -14.67 11.15 3.01
C ILE A 122 -14.91 12.64 3.24
N PHE A 123 -14.07 13.47 2.64
CA PHE A 123 -14.15 14.92 2.73
C PHE A 123 -14.86 15.48 1.48
N SER A 124 -15.38 16.70 1.57
CA SER A 124 -16.09 17.30 0.44
C SER A 124 -15.18 17.68 -0.72
N LYS A 125 -13.97 18.18 -0.42
CA LYS A 125 -13.01 18.68 -1.43
C LYS A 125 -11.57 18.42 -1.07
N ARG A 126 -10.74 18.14 -2.08
CA ARG A 126 -9.29 18.04 -1.92
C ARG A 126 -8.69 19.43 -1.62
N PRO A 127 -7.83 19.58 -0.60
CA PRO A 127 -7.14 20.85 -0.36
C PRO A 127 -6.24 21.17 -1.56
N GLN A 128 -6.43 22.36 -2.13
CA GLN A 128 -5.58 22.86 -3.21
C GLN A 128 -4.18 23.15 -2.65
N PRO A 129 -3.10 22.71 -3.31
CA PRO A 129 -1.75 23.12 -2.90
C PRO A 129 -1.65 24.65 -2.96
N GLN A 130 -1.12 25.25 -1.88
CA GLN A 130 -0.87 26.69 -1.78
C GLN A 130 0.32 27.12 -2.63
#